data_AF-A0A7C4UYC2-F1
#
_entry.id   AF-A0A7C4UYC2-F1
#
_cell.length_a   1.000
_cell.length_b   1.000
_cell.length_c   1.000
_cell.angle_alpha   90.00
_cell.angle_beta   90.00
_cell.angle_gamma   90.00
#
_symmetry.space_group_name_H-M   'P 1'
#
loop_
_entity.id
_entity.type
_entity.pdbx_description
1 polymer ?
#
loop_
_entity_poly.entity_id
_entity_poly.type
_entity_poly.pdbx_seq_one_letter_code
_entity_poly.pdbx_strand_id
1 'polypeptide(L)'
;MTNKRDLRRRVLLGLLILLAWAVLAVLAVQAVWVEPYRLVVEEVRVPIAGLPPELNGLRIVLLSDMHMTGIGRREAETAERVRGLSPDLILISGDFIQHTVLYDVQARWMEQVRAWLTQLGNPPLGIWASRGNADISRYGDFNNLFADGIYGAGAHLLTNRAALIRVGGARLWIAGADYNDFQGRFVRDFTVQGDDGGQWLETRDSQGNSTVHYWAEPALSWADYEFTGRLRRDDERGGIGVTFYSRFPEGYDRYYRLRSYAKAPTFQIAPHGARITAGDMDTGVVPEAGRWYRFRIRVQNLPDATYIQARVWPEDEAEPAEWQADCLDERPERLRAGTIGAWGLDEGHKAFDDFQVRPLAGGAPLLEEDFEGWERGRRPAGWLAYGMNAGNVAQAVAEVPAEDICLLLAHSPDQVREAQGRGVDLMLAGHTHGGQVRLPLLGAVVTGTQLGPRYANGLFRWGDTWLYVTRGIGTRGLPVRFLCPPEITLLILEAGG
;
A
#
# COMPACT_ATOMS: atom_id res chain seq x y z
N MET A 1 64.21 -38.78 3.38
CA MET A 1 63.18 -39.52 2.63
C MET A 1 61.81 -38.95 2.98
N THR A 2 61.29 -38.03 2.16
CA THR A 2 59.92 -37.51 2.30
C THR A 2 58.94 -38.69 2.20
N ASN A 3 58.15 -38.88 3.25
CA ASN A 3 57.30 -40.05 3.41
C ASN A 3 56.27 -40.10 2.26
N LYS A 4 56.36 -41.06 1.34
CA LYS A 4 55.43 -41.19 0.18
C LYS A 4 53.96 -41.22 0.61
N ARG A 5 53.66 -41.64 1.85
CA ARG A 5 52.31 -41.56 2.44
C ARG A 5 51.84 -40.13 2.70
N ASP A 6 52.75 -39.24 3.10
CA ASP A 6 52.45 -37.81 3.35
C ASP A 6 52.19 -37.06 2.04
N LEU A 7 52.98 -37.33 0.98
CA LEU A 7 52.75 -36.77 -0.35
C LEU A 7 51.40 -37.20 -0.94
N ARG A 8 51.04 -38.50 -0.83
CA ARG A 8 49.73 -39.00 -1.29
C ARG A 8 48.57 -38.36 -0.54
N ARG A 9 48.69 -38.16 0.79
CA ARG A 9 47.66 -37.47 1.59
C ARG A 9 47.49 -36.01 1.15
N ARG A 10 48.58 -35.28 0.91
CA ARG A 10 48.52 -33.89 0.43
C ARG A 10 47.91 -33.76 -0.96
N VAL A 11 48.24 -34.68 -1.88
CA VAL A 11 47.62 -34.72 -3.22
C VAL A 11 46.14 -35.04 -3.13
N LEU A 12 45.74 -36.04 -2.32
CA LEU A 12 44.33 -36.39 -2.13
C LEU A 12 43.54 -35.21 -1.52
N LEU A 13 44.11 -34.55 -0.51
CA LEU A 13 43.51 -33.37 0.09
C LEU A 13 43.37 -32.23 -0.92
N GLY A 14 44.39 -31.98 -1.74
CA GLY A 14 44.34 -31.00 -2.82
C GLY A 14 43.26 -31.31 -3.86
N LEU A 15 43.11 -32.58 -4.26
CA LEU A 15 42.06 -33.01 -5.18
C LEU A 15 40.66 -32.89 -4.56
N LEU A 16 40.50 -33.21 -3.27
CA LEU A 16 39.23 -33.02 -2.56
C LEU A 16 38.84 -31.55 -2.46
N ILE A 17 39.80 -30.67 -2.17
CA ILE A 17 39.58 -29.22 -2.15
C ILE A 17 39.18 -28.73 -3.55
N LEU A 18 39.89 -29.18 -4.59
CA LEU A 18 39.58 -28.80 -5.97
C LEU A 18 38.19 -29.29 -6.41
N LEU A 19 37.82 -30.52 -6.04
CA LEU A 19 36.48 -31.04 -6.27
C LEU A 19 35.42 -30.22 -5.52
N ALA A 20 35.65 -29.87 -4.25
CA ALA A 20 34.73 -29.04 -3.48
C ALA A 20 34.53 -27.66 -4.14
N TRP A 21 35.60 -27.02 -4.61
CA TRP A 21 35.51 -25.77 -5.37
C TRP A 21 34.76 -25.93 -6.69
N ALA A 22 34.98 -27.02 -7.42
CA ALA A 22 34.24 -27.30 -8.65
C ALA A 22 32.74 -27.48 -8.38
N VAL A 23 32.37 -28.19 -7.32
CA VAL A 23 30.97 -28.34 -6.89
C VAL A 23 30.38 -26.97 -6.51
N LEU A 24 31.07 -26.17 -5.71
CA LEU A 24 30.62 -24.82 -5.35
C LEU A 24 30.43 -23.92 -6.58
N ALA A 25 31.31 -24.01 -7.57
CA ALA A 25 31.19 -23.25 -8.81
C ALA A 25 29.94 -23.67 -9.61
N VAL A 26 29.66 -24.98 -9.71
CA VAL A 26 28.45 -25.48 -10.37
C VAL A 26 27.19 -25.03 -9.63
N LEU A 27 27.18 -25.11 -8.29
CA LEU A 27 26.06 -24.65 -7.48
C LEU A 27 25.84 -23.14 -7.61
N ALA A 28 26.90 -22.34 -7.68
CA ALA A 28 26.82 -20.90 -7.91
C ALA A 28 26.25 -20.59 -9.31
N VAL A 29 26.70 -21.29 -10.35
CA VAL A 29 26.14 -21.14 -11.71
C VAL A 29 24.67 -21.52 -11.73
N GLN A 30 24.31 -22.65 -11.11
CA GLN A 30 22.92 -23.08 -10.97
C GLN A 30 22.09 -21.99 -10.28
N ALA A 31 22.59 -21.42 -9.18
CA ALA A 31 21.84 -20.49 -8.36
C ALA A 31 21.72 -19.07 -8.95
N VAL A 32 22.68 -18.63 -9.77
CA VAL A 32 22.70 -17.27 -10.34
C VAL A 32 22.16 -17.25 -11.77
N TRP A 33 22.52 -18.23 -12.60
CA TRP A 33 22.32 -18.15 -14.05
C TRP A 33 21.27 -19.12 -14.58
N VAL A 34 20.94 -20.17 -13.84
CA VAL A 34 20.00 -21.19 -14.31
C VAL A 34 18.66 -21.06 -13.58
N GLU A 35 18.68 -21.15 -12.27
CA GLU A 35 17.47 -21.27 -11.46
C GLU A 35 16.61 -20.00 -11.42
N PRO A 36 17.17 -18.76 -11.34
CA PRO A 36 16.37 -17.53 -11.44
C PRO A 36 15.60 -17.36 -12.75
N TYR A 37 15.96 -18.11 -13.80
CA TYR A 37 15.31 -18.10 -15.11
C TYR A 37 14.55 -19.40 -15.39
N ARG A 38 14.52 -20.35 -14.45
CA ARG A 38 13.77 -21.61 -14.58
C ARG A 38 12.35 -21.41 -14.06
N LEU A 39 11.53 -20.72 -14.85
CA LEU A 39 10.13 -20.52 -14.53
C LEU A 39 9.39 -21.86 -14.44
N VAL A 40 8.66 -22.06 -13.34
CA VAL A 40 7.74 -23.20 -13.18
C VAL A 40 6.31 -22.70 -13.08
N VAL A 41 5.37 -23.53 -13.55
CA VAL A 41 3.94 -23.31 -13.33
C VAL A 41 3.51 -24.28 -12.24
N GLU A 42 2.92 -23.75 -11.17
CA GLU A 42 2.34 -24.53 -10.08
C GLU A 42 0.81 -24.51 -10.21
N GLU A 43 0.17 -25.67 -10.36
CA GLU A 43 -1.29 -25.77 -10.32
C GLU A 43 -1.76 -26.04 -8.89
N VAL A 44 -2.65 -25.21 -8.36
CA VAL A 44 -3.14 -25.29 -6.99
C VAL A 44 -4.65 -25.28 -6.99
N ARG A 45 -5.24 -26.37 -6.53
CA ARG A 45 -6.69 -26.49 -6.33
C ARG A 45 -7.05 -26.01 -4.94
N VAL A 46 -7.94 -25.03 -4.86
CA VAL A 46 -8.34 -24.41 -3.59
C VAL A 46 -9.80 -24.75 -3.30
N PRO A 47 -10.10 -25.57 -2.28
CA PRO A 47 -11.46 -25.92 -1.91
C PRO A 47 -12.09 -24.77 -1.11
N ILE A 48 -13.03 -24.04 -1.71
CA ILE A 48 -13.74 -22.93 -1.10
C ILE A 48 -15.11 -23.41 -0.58
N ALA A 49 -15.34 -23.28 0.73
CA ALA A 49 -16.62 -23.65 1.32
C ALA A 49 -17.74 -22.76 0.78
N GLY A 50 -18.89 -23.34 0.43
CA GLY A 50 -20.03 -22.57 -0.09
C GLY A 50 -19.82 -21.95 -1.47
N LEU A 51 -18.80 -22.37 -2.22
CA LEU A 51 -18.50 -21.85 -3.57
C LEU A 51 -19.72 -22.02 -4.50
N PRO A 52 -20.27 -20.92 -5.06
CA PRO A 52 -21.30 -20.99 -6.09
C PRO A 52 -20.87 -21.87 -7.28
N PRO A 53 -21.78 -22.67 -7.86
CA PRO A 53 -21.45 -23.54 -9.00
C PRO A 53 -20.82 -22.80 -10.19
N GLU A 54 -21.19 -21.54 -10.42
CA GLU A 54 -20.65 -20.68 -11.48
C GLU A 54 -19.18 -20.30 -11.28
N LEU A 55 -18.68 -20.36 -10.04
CA LEU A 55 -17.27 -20.10 -9.70
C LEU A 55 -16.44 -21.39 -9.61
N ASN A 56 -17.07 -22.57 -9.65
CA ASN A 56 -16.36 -23.84 -9.60
C ASN A 56 -15.58 -24.08 -10.90
N GLY A 57 -14.28 -24.29 -10.77
CA GLY A 57 -13.34 -24.42 -11.89
C GLY A 57 -12.75 -23.09 -12.38
N LEU A 58 -13.05 -21.96 -11.72
CA LEU A 58 -12.51 -20.65 -12.09
C LEU A 58 -10.98 -20.68 -12.09
N ARG A 59 -10.37 -20.32 -13.21
CA ARG A 59 -8.92 -20.36 -13.43
C ARG A 59 -8.30 -19.00 -13.18
N ILE A 60 -7.50 -18.91 -12.14
CA ILE A 60 -6.88 -17.66 -11.70
C ILE A 60 -5.37 -17.80 -11.81
N VAL A 61 -4.72 -16.92 -12.57
CA VAL A 61 -3.25 -16.81 -12.53
C VAL A 61 -2.87 -15.80 -11.44
N LEU A 62 -2.03 -16.23 -10.50
CA LEU A 62 -1.40 -15.35 -9.50
C LEU A 62 0.05 -15.07 -9.89
N LEU A 63 0.40 -13.78 -9.90
CA LEU A 63 1.76 -13.27 -10.05
C LEU A 63 2.13 -12.41 -8.83
N SER A 64 3.40 -12.42 -8.45
CA SER A 64 3.92 -11.59 -7.36
C SER A 64 5.43 -11.43 -7.47
N ASP A 65 5.94 -10.42 -6.77
CA ASP A 65 7.37 -10.20 -6.56
C ASP A 65 8.14 -10.20 -7.88
N MET A 66 7.64 -9.48 -8.88
CA MET A 66 8.25 -9.42 -10.19
C MET A 66 9.60 -8.70 -10.14
N HIS A 67 9.72 -7.68 -9.27
CA HIS A 67 10.94 -6.88 -9.09
C HIS A 67 11.56 -6.47 -10.44
N MET A 68 10.71 -5.94 -11.33
CA MET A 68 11.08 -5.60 -12.69
C MET A 68 12.01 -4.39 -12.70
N THR A 69 13.06 -4.50 -13.50
CA THR A 69 13.93 -3.38 -13.89
C THR A 69 13.92 -3.13 -15.41
N GLY A 70 13.17 -3.95 -16.14
CA GLY A 70 13.10 -3.99 -17.61
C GLY A 70 12.43 -5.27 -18.10
N ILE A 71 12.12 -5.34 -19.39
CA ILE A 71 11.59 -6.54 -20.04
C ILE A 71 12.75 -7.36 -20.59
N GLY A 72 13.02 -8.51 -19.97
CA GLY A 72 14.00 -9.48 -20.43
C GLY A 72 13.38 -10.82 -20.79
N ARG A 73 14.23 -11.86 -20.86
CA ARG A 73 13.82 -13.25 -21.14
C ARG A 73 12.74 -13.73 -20.16
N ARG A 74 12.91 -13.44 -18.87
CA ARG A 74 11.99 -13.89 -17.81
C ARG A 74 10.61 -13.29 -17.98
N GLU A 75 10.52 -11.98 -18.21
CA GLU A 75 9.27 -11.26 -18.39
C GLU A 75 8.53 -11.74 -19.64
N ALA A 76 9.25 -11.89 -20.76
CA ALA A 76 8.69 -12.41 -22.01
C ALA A 76 8.17 -13.85 -21.86
N GLU A 77 8.97 -14.73 -21.25
CA GLU A 77 8.59 -16.12 -20.98
C GLU A 77 7.41 -16.21 -20.00
N THR A 78 7.35 -15.30 -19.01
CA THR A 78 6.22 -15.21 -18.08
C THR A 78 4.94 -14.86 -18.83
N ALA A 79 4.96 -13.81 -19.66
CA ALA A 79 3.79 -13.38 -20.42
C ALA A 79 3.31 -14.47 -21.41
N GLU A 80 4.25 -15.15 -22.07
CA GLU A 80 3.92 -16.29 -22.95
C GLU A 80 3.23 -17.43 -22.20
N ARG A 81 3.81 -17.86 -21.06
CA ARG A 81 3.23 -18.94 -20.25
C ARG A 81 1.87 -18.55 -19.68
N VAL A 82 1.71 -17.33 -19.18
CA VAL A 82 0.42 -16.83 -18.66
C VAL A 82 -0.67 -16.90 -19.73
N ARG A 83 -0.40 -16.42 -20.96
CA ARG A 83 -1.35 -16.54 -22.08
C ARG A 83 -1.65 -18.01 -22.41
N GLY A 84 -0.63 -18.87 -22.38
CA GLY A 84 -0.78 -20.31 -22.61
C GLY A 84 -1.63 -21.04 -21.56
N LEU A 85 -1.76 -20.49 -20.35
CA LEU A 85 -2.63 -21.03 -19.29
C LEU A 85 -4.12 -20.68 -19.50
N SER A 86 -4.44 -19.72 -20.37
CA SER A 86 -5.81 -19.26 -20.62
C SER A 86 -6.60 -18.98 -19.32
N PRO A 87 -6.13 -18.03 -18.48
CA PRO A 87 -6.82 -17.67 -17.24
C PRO A 87 -8.12 -16.92 -17.49
N ASP A 88 -9.09 -17.12 -16.60
CA ASP A 88 -10.30 -16.29 -16.52
C ASP A 88 -9.99 -14.94 -15.86
N LEU A 89 -9.04 -14.94 -14.93
CA LEU A 89 -8.68 -13.82 -14.06
C LEU A 89 -7.16 -13.82 -13.81
N ILE A 90 -6.53 -12.65 -13.83
CA ILE A 90 -5.13 -12.49 -13.40
C ILE A 90 -5.10 -11.62 -12.16
N LEU A 91 -4.45 -12.12 -11.11
CA LEU A 91 -4.25 -11.44 -9.84
C LEU A 91 -2.78 -11.18 -9.60
N ILE A 92 -2.46 -9.97 -9.12
CA ILE A 92 -1.09 -9.56 -8.82
C ILE A 92 -0.99 -9.04 -7.39
N SER A 93 -0.25 -9.74 -6.54
CA SER A 93 -0.14 -9.42 -5.10
C SER A 93 1.06 -8.53 -4.75
N GLY A 94 1.52 -7.68 -5.68
CA GLY A 94 2.52 -6.63 -5.40
C GLY A 94 3.99 -6.97 -5.71
N ASP A 95 4.85 -6.01 -5.39
CA ASP A 95 6.28 -5.91 -5.71
C ASP A 95 6.55 -6.02 -7.22
N PHE A 96 5.96 -5.10 -7.98
CA PHE A 96 6.11 -5.00 -9.44
C PHE A 96 7.52 -4.56 -9.83
N ILE A 97 8.06 -3.55 -9.17
CA ILE A 97 9.38 -2.98 -9.45
C ILE A 97 10.38 -3.32 -8.35
N GLN A 98 11.67 -3.24 -8.66
CA GLN A 98 12.70 -3.36 -7.63
C GLN A 98 12.66 -2.15 -6.69
N HIS A 99 13.02 -2.37 -5.42
CA HIS A 99 13.10 -1.27 -4.45
C HIS A 99 14.19 -0.24 -4.82
N THR A 100 13.79 1.01 -4.97
CA THR A 100 14.67 2.17 -5.14
C THR A 100 14.01 3.43 -4.60
N VAL A 101 14.81 4.46 -4.35
CA VAL A 101 14.35 5.76 -3.82
C VAL A 101 14.51 6.88 -4.85
N LEU A 102 14.97 6.55 -6.05
CA LEU A 102 15.23 7.49 -7.14
C LEU A 102 14.02 7.51 -8.07
N TYR A 103 13.26 8.61 -8.07
CA TYR A 103 12.03 8.76 -8.83
C TYR A 103 12.21 8.45 -10.32
N ASP A 104 13.25 8.97 -10.98
CA ASP A 104 13.50 8.72 -12.41
C ASP A 104 13.74 7.24 -12.71
N VAL A 105 14.31 6.50 -11.75
CA VAL A 105 14.50 5.04 -11.89
C VAL A 105 13.16 4.33 -11.77
N GLN A 106 12.35 4.72 -10.77
CA GLN A 106 11.01 4.19 -10.57
C GLN A 106 10.13 4.44 -11.80
N ALA A 107 10.20 5.64 -12.38
CA ALA A 107 9.44 6.02 -13.56
C ALA A 107 9.77 5.16 -14.77
N ARG A 108 11.07 5.00 -15.09
CA ARG A 108 11.50 4.11 -16.17
C ARG A 108 11.07 2.68 -15.95
N TRP A 109 11.13 2.15 -14.72
CA TRP A 109 10.71 0.79 -14.44
C TRP A 109 9.19 0.62 -14.55
N MET A 110 8.40 1.61 -14.13
CA MET A 110 6.95 1.58 -14.29
C MET A 110 6.52 1.65 -15.76
N GLU A 111 7.25 2.35 -16.63
CA GLU A 111 7.00 2.26 -18.08
C GLU A 111 7.18 0.83 -18.60
N GLN A 112 8.19 0.11 -18.10
CA GLN A 112 8.43 -1.29 -18.45
C GLN A 112 7.35 -2.22 -17.90
N VAL A 113 6.90 -2.00 -16.66
CA VAL A 113 5.77 -2.72 -16.06
C VAL A 113 4.51 -2.51 -16.89
N ARG A 114 4.18 -1.26 -17.23
CA ARG A 114 3.02 -0.93 -18.07
C ARG A 114 3.08 -1.64 -19.41
N ALA A 115 4.24 -1.60 -20.08
CA ALA A 115 4.43 -2.27 -21.37
C ALA A 115 4.41 -3.80 -21.28
N TRP A 116 4.74 -4.38 -20.12
CA TRP A 116 4.69 -5.81 -19.89
C TRP A 116 3.29 -6.30 -19.53
N LEU A 117 2.53 -5.54 -18.74
CA LEU A 117 1.15 -5.87 -18.39
C LEU A 117 0.27 -6.06 -19.62
N THR A 118 0.45 -5.24 -20.66
CA THR A 118 -0.28 -5.39 -21.93
C THR A 118 0.08 -6.67 -22.69
N GLN A 119 1.20 -7.33 -22.34
CA GLN A 119 1.60 -8.61 -22.92
C GLN A 119 0.96 -9.80 -22.20
N LEU A 120 0.37 -9.65 -21.02
CA LEU A 120 -0.26 -10.76 -20.28
C LEU A 120 -1.54 -11.29 -20.96
N GLY A 121 -2.04 -10.56 -21.97
CA GLY A 121 -3.31 -10.85 -22.63
C GLY A 121 -4.46 -10.08 -21.98
N ASN A 122 -5.69 -10.43 -22.34
CA ASN A 122 -6.90 -9.80 -21.83
C ASN A 122 -7.84 -10.88 -21.26
N PRO A 123 -7.61 -11.34 -20.01
CA PRO A 123 -8.46 -12.34 -19.38
C PRO A 123 -9.91 -11.82 -19.24
N PRO A 124 -10.94 -12.68 -19.39
CA PRO A 124 -12.35 -12.27 -19.36
C PRO A 124 -12.76 -11.44 -18.13
N LEU A 125 -12.21 -11.75 -16.95
CA LEU A 125 -12.51 -11.05 -15.70
C LEU A 125 -11.47 -9.97 -15.34
N GLY A 126 -10.53 -9.68 -16.24
CA GLY A 126 -9.56 -8.60 -16.10
C GLY A 126 -8.31 -8.94 -15.28
N ILE A 127 -7.44 -7.94 -15.15
CA ILE A 127 -6.19 -8.00 -14.38
C ILE A 127 -6.37 -7.12 -13.15
N TRP A 128 -6.19 -7.67 -11.96
CA TRP A 128 -6.38 -6.96 -10.69
C TRP A 128 -5.12 -7.03 -9.85
N ALA A 129 -4.76 -5.92 -9.24
CA ALA A 129 -3.50 -5.75 -8.54
C ALA A 129 -3.67 -5.08 -7.19
N SER A 130 -2.80 -5.43 -6.24
CA SER A 130 -2.52 -4.61 -5.05
C SER A 130 -1.01 -4.36 -4.95
N ARG A 131 -0.59 -3.44 -4.07
CA ARG A 131 0.80 -3.00 -3.95
C ARG A 131 1.56 -3.77 -2.89
N GLY A 132 2.83 -4.05 -3.20
CA GLY A 132 3.82 -4.48 -2.24
C GLY A 132 4.66 -3.32 -1.69
N ASN A 133 5.56 -3.63 -0.77
CA ASN A 133 6.43 -2.62 -0.14
C ASN A 133 7.40 -1.94 -1.13
N ALA A 134 7.71 -2.58 -2.27
CA ALA A 134 8.58 -1.98 -3.30
C ALA A 134 7.82 -1.02 -4.23
N ASP A 135 6.49 -1.10 -4.23
CA ASP A 135 5.59 -0.32 -5.08
C ASP A 135 5.10 0.97 -4.42
N ILE A 136 5.53 1.22 -3.18
CA ILE A 136 5.14 2.39 -2.41
C ILE A 136 6.40 3.18 -2.05
N SER A 137 6.37 4.48 -2.35
CA SER A 137 7.53 5.35 -2.17
C SER A 137 7.24 6.43 -1.15
N ARG A 138 8.25 6.78 -0.36
CA ARG A 138 8.22 7.99 0.46
C ARG A 138 7.98 9.29 -0.33
N TYR A 139 8.17 9.27 -1.65
CA TYR A 139 7.84 10.38 -2.53
C TYR A 139 6.49 10.13 -3.18
N GLY A 140 5.53 10.98 -2.82
CA GLY A 140 4.14 10.92 -3.28
C GLY A 140 3.91 10.78 -4.76
N ASP A 141 4.72 11.49 -5.55
CA ASP A 141 4.59 11.51 -7.01
C ASP A 141 4.69 10.11 -7.61
N PHE A 142 5.45 9.20 -6.98
CA PHE A 142 5.54 7.82 -7.45
C PHE A 142 4.24 7.04 -7.24
N ASN A 143 3.49 7.28 -6.17
CA ASN A 143 2.22 6.58 -5.95
C ASN A 143 1.21 6.92 -7.05
N ASN A 144 1.19 8.19 -7.47
CA ASN A 144 0.37 8.65 -8.60
C ASN A 144 0.84 8.00 -9.91
N LEU A 145 2.14 8.04 -10.18
CA LEU A 145 2.74 7.42 -11.37
C LEU A 145 2.47 5.91 -11.45
N PHE A 146 2.53 5.23 -10.31
CA PHE A 146 2.23 3.80 -10.20
C PHE A 146 0.78 3.53 -10.58
N ALA A 147 -0.17 4.21 -9.93
CA ALA A 147 -1.60 4.05 -10.20
C ALA A 147 -1.93 4.31 -11.68
N ASP A 148 -1.46 5.44 -12.22
CA ASP A 148 -1.67 5.80 -13.63
C ASP A 148 -1.03 4.79 -14.60
N GLY A 149 0.11 4.20 -14.22
CA GLY A 149 0.77 3.14 -14.97
C GLY A 149 -0.05 1.85 -15.05
N ILE A 150 -0.67 1.43 -13.94
CA ILE A 150 -1.53 0.24 -13.87
C ILE A 150 -2.82 0.47 -14.68
N TYR A 151 -3.51 1.59 -14.45
CA TYR A 151 -4.73 1.92 -15.21
C TYR A 151 -4.44 2.11 -16.70
N GLY A 152 -3.31 2.75 -17.03
CA GLY A 152 -2.85 2.93 -18.40
C GLY A 152 -2.45 1.65 -19.13
N ALA A 153 -2.35 0.51 -18.42
CA ALA A 153 -2.20 -0.83 -18.99
C ALA A 153 -3.53 -1.59 -19.14
N GLY A 154 -4.65 -1.02 -18.69
CA GLY A 154 -5.96 -1.68 -18.67
C GLY A 154 -6.17 -2.62 -17.47
N ALA A 155 -5.33 -2.52 -16.43
CA ALA A 155 -5.48 -3.28 -15.19
C ALA A 155 -6.17 -2.45 -14.10
N HIS A 156 -6.73 -3.14 -13.11
CA HIS A 156 -7.41 -2.55 -11.96
C HIS A 156 -6.49 -2.56 -10.74
N LEU A 157 -6.34 -1.41 -10.07
CA LEU A 157 -5.61 -1.29 -8.81
C LEU A 157 -6.58 -1.25 -7.63
N LEU A 158 -6.34 -2.11 -6.63
CA LEU A 158 -7.07 -2.20 -5.38
C LEU A 158 -6.20 -1.66 -4.23
N THR A 159 -6.37 -0.38 -3.91
CA THR A 159 -5.80 0.26 -2.72
C THR A 159 -6.81 0.19 -1.58
N ASN A 160 -6.58 -0.72 -0.62
CA ASN A 160 -7.40 -0.87 0.59
C ASN A 160 -8.91 -0.87 0.32
N ARG A 161 -9.35 -1.61 -0.70
CA ARG A 161 -10.75 -1.66 -1.12
C ARG A 161 -11.08 -2.99 -1.77
N ALA A 162 -12.37 -3.28 -1.93
CA ALA A 162 -12.87 -4.39 -2.72
C ALA A 162 -13.62 -3.93 -3.96
N ALA A 163 -13.71 -4.84 -4.93
CA ALA A 163 -14.52 -4.71 -6.11
C ALA A 163 -15.32 -6.00 -6.34
N LEU A 164 -16.58 -5.83 -6.74
CA LEU A 164 -17.47 -6.94 -7.09
C LEU A 164 -17.33 -7.28 -8.58
N ILE A 165 -17.05 -8.55 -8.86
CA ILE A 165 -17.15 -9.17 -10.18
C ILE A 165 -18.37 -10.10 -10.19
N ARG A 166 -19.17 -10.02 -11.25
CA ARG A 166 -20.30 -10.92 -11.47
C ARG A 166 -19.90 -12.00 -12.48
N VAL A 167 -20.02 -13.27 -12.07
CA VAL A 167 -19.78 -14.43 -12.93
C VAL A 167 -21.09 -15.21 -13.03
N GLY A 168 -21.82 -15.01 -14.13
CA GLY A 168 -23.20 -15.49 -14.22
C GLY A 168 -24.07 -14.87 -13.12
N GLY A 169 -24.68 -15.72 -12.28
CA GLY A 169 -25.44 -15.30 -11.10
C GLY A 169 -24.59 -15.08 -9.84
N ALA A 170 -23.34 -15.52 -9.81
CA ALA A 170 -22.49 -15.48 -8.64
C ALA A 170 -21.85 -14.10 -8.42
N ARG A 171 -21.64 -13.75 -7.15
CA ARG A 171 -20.91 -12.57 -6.68
C ARG A 171 -19.52 -13.01 -6.22
N LEU A 172 -18.48 -12.48 -6.85
CA LEU A 172 -17.08 -12.69 -6.48
C LEU A 172 -16.47 -11.35 -6.11
N TRP A 173 -16.03 -11.19 -4.87
CA TRP A 173 -15.31 -10.01 -4.43
C TRP A 173 -13.80 -10.22 -4.55
N ILE A 174 -13.13 -9.20 -5.07
CA ILE A 174 -11.67 -9.10 -5.05
C ILE A 174 -11.31 -7.90 -4.20
N ALA A 175 -10.68 -8.16 -3.07
CA ALA A 175 -10.15 -7.15 -2.16
C ALA A 175 -8.64 -6.98 -2.38
N GLY A 176 -8.12 -5.78 -2.17
CA GLY A 176 -6.70 -5.51 -2.14
C GLY A 176 -6.33 -4.66 -0.94
N ALA A 177 -5.30 -5.08 -0.21
CA ALA A 177 -4.75 -4.37 0.93
C ALA A 177 -3.27 -4.07 0.67
N ASP A 178 -2.94 -2.79 0.66
CA ASP A 178 -1.55 -2.33 0.48
C ASP A 178 -0.66 -2.88 1.59
N TYR A 179 0.58 -3.19 1.22
CA TYR A 179 1.65 -3.46 2.17
C TYR A 179 2.64 -2.30 2.22
N ASN A 180 2.37 -1.38 3.14
CA ASN A 180 3.11 -0.15 3.35
C ASN A 180 3.68 -0.13 4.78
N ASP A 181 4.90 -0.65 4.95
CA ASP A 181 5.59 -0.65 6.24
C ASP A 181 6.85 0.22 6.20
N PHE A 182 6.66 1.52 6.45
CA PHE A 182 7.80 2.41 6.59
C PHE A 182 8.38 2.29 8.01
N GLN A 183 9.57 1.70 8.10
CA GLN A 183 10.23 1.47 9.38
C GLN A 183 10.46 2.75 10.21
N GLY A 184 10.48 2.55 11.52
CA GLY A 184 10.34 3.55 12.57
C GLY A 184 11.18 4.83 12.41
N ARG A 185 10.46 5.95 12.54
CA ARG A 185 10.83 7.37 12.48
C ARG A 185 10.62 8.06 11.14
N PHE A 186 10.52 7.36 10.00
CA PHE A 186 10.27 8.08 8.75
C PHE A 186 8.86 8.67 8.72
N VAL A 187 7.83 7.86 8.93
CA VAL A 187 6.46 8.32 9.20
C VAL A 187 6.05 7.87 10.61
N ARG A 188 4.99 8.48 11.13
CA ARG A 188 4.36 8.12 12.39
C ARG A 188 2.86 7.90 12.22
N ASP A 189 2.35 6.98 13.02
CA ASP A 189 0.92 6.70 13.07
C ASP A 189 0.19 7.85 13.77
N PHE A 190 -1.12 7.89 13.60
CA PHE A 190 -2.03 8.76 14.30
C PHE A 190 -2.91 7.92 15.21
N THR A 191 -2.88 8.21 16.50
CA THR A 191 -3.59 7.42 17.51
C THR A 191 -4.31 8.33 18.48
N VAL A 192 -5.40 7.86 19.04
CA VAL A 192 -6.11 8.60 20.08
C VAL A 192 -5.27 8.65 21.33
N GLN A 193 -5.06 9.86 21.84
CA GLN A 193 -4.48 10.13 23.14
C GLN A 193 -5.54 10.81 23.99
N GLY A 194 -5.24 11.02 25.26
CA GLY A 194 -6.17 11.72 26.14
C GLY A 194 -5.69 11.76 27.58
N ASP A 195 -6.23 12.70 28.31
CA ASP A 195 -6.04 12.90 29.75
C ASP A 195 -7.40 13.05 30.45
N ASP A 196 -7.46 13.74 31.59
CA ASP A 196 -8.70 14.00 32.30
C ASP A 196 -9.57 15.09 31.64
N GLY A 197 -9.00 15.84 30.68
CA GLY A 197 -9.64 16.94 29.97
C GLY A 197 -10.25 16.59 28.61
N GLY A 198 -10.08 15.34 28.14
CA GLY A 198 -10.64 14.85 26.89
C GLY A 198 -9.70 13.91 26.13
N GLN A 199 -10.12 13.49 24.94
CA GLN A 199 -9.36 12.70 23.99
C GLN A 199 -9.11 13.50 22.72
N TRP A 200 -8.04 13.15 22.00
CA TRP A 200 -7.70 13.78 20.73
C TRP A 200 -6.91 12.83 19.85
N LEU A 201 -6.92 13.06 18.54
CA LEU A 201 -6.04 12.36 17.61
C LEU A 201 -4.63 12.97 17.66
N GLU A 202 -3.59 12.15 17.75
CA GLU A 202 -2.22 12.63 17.87
C GLU A 202 -1.23 11.88 16.97
N THR A 203 -0.26 12.59 16.42
CA THR A 203 0.99 12.03 15.89
C THR A 203 2.22 12.67 16.55
N ARG A 204 3.41 12.11 16.29
CA ARG A 204 4.69 12.45 16.96
C ARG A 204 5.83 12.65 15.97
N ASP A 205 7.06 12.74 16.47
CA ASP A 205 8.30 12.94 15.71
C ASP A 205 8.42 12.04 14.48
N SER A 206 8.51 12.68 13.31
CA SER A 206 8.72 11.99 12.02
C SER A 206 9.76 12.71 11.16
N GLN A 207 10.58 11.96 10.43
CA GLN A 207 11.57 12.49 9.47
C GLN A 207 10.93 12.85 8.12
N GLY A 208 9.74 12.33 7.87
CA GLY A 208 8.94 12.52 6.66
C GLY A 208 7.51 12.88 7.00
N ASN A 209 6.71 13.11 5.95
CA ASN A 209 5.31 13.49 6.08
C ASN A 209 4.50 12.32 6.66
N SER A 210 3.92 12.51 7.83
CA SER A 210 2.92 11.62 8.41
C SER A 210 1.54 12.15 8.04
N THR A 211 0.70 11.30 7.46
CA THR A 211 -0.69 11.66 7.15
C THR A 211 -1.65 10.58 7.59
N VAL A 212 -2.87 11.00 7.95
CA VAL A 212 -4.02 10.13 8.17
C VAL A 212 -5.24 10.73 7.51
N HIS A 213 -6.08 9.91 6.90
CA HIS A 213 -7.25 10.36 6.15
C HIS A 213 -8.49 9.56 6.54
N TYR A 214 -9.63 10.22 6.61
CA TYR A 214 -10.91 9.55 6.84
C TYR A 214 -11.34 8.81 5.56
N TRP A 215 -11.82 7.57 5.66
CA TRP A 215 -12.12 6.75 4.48
C TRP A 215 -13.52 6.17 4.42
N ALA A 216 -14.35 6.30 5.45
CA ALA A 216 -15.68 5.70 5.42
C ALA A 216 -16.52 6.25 4.26
N GLU A 217 -17.18 5.37 3.50
CA GLU A 217 -18.05 5.81 2.41
C GLU A 217 -19.19 6.69 2.95
N PRO A 218 -19.55 7.79 2.25
CA PRO A 218 -19.12 8.18 0.92
C PRO A 218 -18.01 9.25 0.90
N ALA A 219 -17.05 9.25 1.84
CA ALA A 219 -16.15 10.38 2.09
C ALA A 219 -15.32 10.86 0.89
N LEU A 220 -14.96 9.95 -0.03
CA LEU A 220 -14.24 10.32 -1.24
C LEU A 220 -15.10 11.12 -2.24
N SER A 221 -16.42 11.10 -2.10
CA SER A 221 -17.33 11.87 -2.95
C SER A 221 -17.66 13.26 -2.39
N TRP A 222 -17.20 13.58 -1.17
CA TRP A 222 -17.50 14.88 -0.55
C TRP A 222 -16.93 16.03 -1.38
N ALA A 223 -17.78 17.01 -1.63
CA ALA A 223 -17.51 18.20 -2.40
C ALA A 223 -18.25 19.38 -1.77
N ASP A 224 -17.80 20.59 -2.06
CA ASP A 224 -18.50 21.83 -1.70
C ASP A 224 -18.84 21.87 -0.19
N TYR A 225 -17.82 21.92 0.66
CA TYR A 225 -17.96 21.82 2.11
C TYR A 225 -17.12 22.84 2.89
N GLU A 226 -17.49 23.05 4.15
CA GLU A 226 -16.62 23.62 5.18
C GLU A 226 -16.05 22.51 6.06
N PHE A 227 -14.75 22.59 6.34
CA PHE A 227 -14.04 21.74 7.27
C PHE A 227 -13.49 22.58 8.41
N THR A 228 -13.89 22.25 9.64
CA THR A 228 -13.48 22.92 10.87
C THR A 228 -12.91 21.94 11.86
N GLY A 229 -12.13 22.46 12.82
CA GLY A 229 -11.66 21.72 13.97
C GLY A 229 -10.64 22.53 14.75
N ARG A 230 -9.89 21.85 15.61
CA ARG A 230 -8.76 22.43 16.32
C ARG A 230 -7.50 21.59 16.18
N LEU A 231 -6.36 22.27 16.30
CA LEU A 231 -5.04 21.66 16.22
C LEU A 231 -4.06 22.33 17.20
N ARG A 232 -3.07 21.57 17.66
CA ARG A 232 -2.01 22.05 18.56
C ARG A 232 -0.72 21.28 18.30
N ARG A 233 0.40 22.00 18.25
CA ARG A 233 1.75 21.42 18.31
C ARG A 233 2.45 21.87 19.58
N ASP A 234 3.35 21.07 20.13
CA ASP A 234 4.13 21.40 21.34
C ASP A 234 5.56 21.89 21.06
N ASP A 235 6.03 21.80 19.82
CA ASP A 235 7.35 22.26 19.38
C ASP A 235 7.21 23.12 18.11
N GLU A 236 7.83 24.32 18.12
CA GLU A 236 7.80 25.27 17.00
C GLU A 236 8.47 24.72 15.72
N ARG A 237 9.37 23.74 15.88
CA ARG A 237 10.03 23.06 14.76
C ARG A 237 9.11 22.04 14.09
N GLY A 238 8.05 21.60 14.77
CA GLY A 238 7.10 20.63 14.28
C GLY A 238 6.19 21.16 13.19
N GLY A 239 6.03 20.40 12.11
CA GLY A 239 5.00 20.63 11.11
C GLY A 239 3.65 20.12 11.59
N ILE A 240 2.60 20.94 11.45
CA ILE A 240 1.22 20.60 11.78
C ILE A 240 0.26 21.13 10.70
N GLY A 241 -0.80 20.38 10.42
CA GLY A 241 -1.81 20.79 9.44
C GLY A 241 -2.88 19.75 9.19
N VAL A 242 -3.82 20.10 8.32
CA VAL A 242 -4.94 19.23 7.94
C VAL A 242 -5.06 19.16 6.42
N THR A 243 -5.50 18.01 5.90
CA THR A 243 -5.73 17.77 4.46
C THR A 243 -7.21 17.86 4.14
N PHE A 244 -7.54 18.25 2.91
CA PHE A 244 -8.91 18.33 2.39
C PHE A 244 -8.92 18.09 0.87
N TYR A 245 -10.07 17.65 0.34
CA TYR A 245 -10.19 17.08 -1.01
C TYR A 245 -9.14 15.99 -1.28
N SER A 246 -8.82 15.20 -0.25
CA SER A 246 -7.83 14.15 -0.34
C SER A 246 -8.32 12.97 -1.17
N ARG A 247 -7.48 12.50 -2.09
CA ARG A 247 -7.64 11.25 -2.86
C ARG A 247 -6.77 10.12 -2.34
N PHE A 248 -6.10 10.35 -1.21
CA PHE A 248 -5.14 9.42 -0.63
C PHE A 248 -5.70 8.00 -0.42
N PRO A 249 -6.92 7.79 0.10
CA PRO A 249 -7.47 6.45 0.25
C PRO A 249 -7.62 5.64 -1.05
N GLU A 250 -7.65 6.28 -2.23
CA GLU A 250 -7.64 5.57 -3.52
C GLU A 250 -6.24 5.20 -4.01
N GLY A 251 -5.20 5.59 -3.26
CA GLY A 251 -3.80 5.37 -3.61
C GLY A 251 -3.13 6.54 -4.32
N TYR A 252 -3.86 7.66 -4.49
CA TYR A 252 -3.33 8.89 -5.06
C TYR A 252 -2.80 9.82 -3.98
N ASP A 253 -1.51 10.18 -4.03
CA ASP A 253 -0.95 11.22 -3.16
C ASP A 253 -1.30 12.62 -3.71
N ARG A 254 -2.59 12.97 -3.63
CA ARG A 254 -3.16 14.24 -4.11
C ARG A 254 -4.15 14.80 -3.09
N TYR A 255 -3.90 16.01 -2.63
CA TYR A 255 -4.76 16.76 -1.70
C TYR A 255 -4.38 18.24 -1.68
N TYR A 256 -5.27 19.07 -1.15
CA TYR A 256 -4.88 20.35 -0.57
C TYR A 256 -4.62 20.17 0.93
N ARG A 257 -3.81 21.04 1.52
CA ARG A 257 -3.64 21.08 2.97
C ARG A 257 -3.46 22.51 3.46
N LEU A 258 -3.95 22.76 4.67
CA LEU A 258 -3.59 23.92 5.47
C LEU A 258 -2.48 23.47 6.42
N ARG A 259 -1.30 24.09 6.37
CA ARG A 259 -0.16 23.66 7.19
C ARG A 259 0.76 24.79 7.62
N SER A 260 1.45 24.59 8.74
CA SER A 260 2.58 25.40 9.22
C SER A 260 3.74 24.47 9.60
N TYR A 261 4.98 24.89 9.37
CA TYR A 261 6.20 24.15 9.75
C TYR A 261 7.43 25.07 9.79
N ALA A 262 8.58 24.59 10.27
CA ALA A 262 9.76 25.41 10.51
C ALA A 262 10.23 26.31 9.33
N LYS A 263 10.05 25.87 8.07
CA LYS A 263 10.47 26.66 6.88
C LYS A 263 9.37 27.53 6.30
N ALA A 264 8.11 27.33 6.70
CA ALA A 264 6.97 28.20 6.40
C ALA A 264 6.12 28.32 7.67
N PRO A 265 6.48 29.25 8.56
CA PRO A 265 5.99 29.27 9.94
C PRO A 265 4.54 29.72 10.06
N THR A 266 4.00 30.44 9.07
CA THR A 266 2.58 30.77 9.02
C THR A 266 1.76 29.59 8.51
N PHE A 267 0.48 29.50 8.87
CA PHE A 267 -0.42 28.55 8.23
C PHE A 267 -0.68 28.97 6.77
N GLN A 268 -0.42 28.03 5.86
CA GLN A 268 -0.55 28.24 4.42
C GLN A 268 -1.33 27.12 3.76
N ILE A 269 -2.15 27.47 2.78
CA ILE A 269 -2.69 26.53 1.81
C ILE A 269 -1.55 26.04 0.92
N ALA A 270 -1.27 24.75 0.97
CA ALA A 270 -0.19 24.13 0.21
C ALA A 270 -0.75 22.90 -0.52
N PRO A 271 -0.85 22.92 -1.86
CA PRO A 271 -1.29 21.77 -2.62
C PRO A 271 -0.19 20.68 -2.67
N HIS A 272 -0.60 19.42 -2.82
CA HIS A 272 0.27 18.28 -3.10
C HIS A 272 -0.36 17.44 -4.20
N GLY A 273 0.38 17.14 -5.27
CA GLY A 273 -0.21 16.56 -6.49
C GLY A 273 -1.30 17.43 -7.15
N ALA A 274 -1.36 18.70 -6.75
CA ALA A 274 -2.21 19.78 -7.25
C ALA A 274 -1.40 21.09 -7.27
N ARG A 275 -2.01 22.23 -7.63
CA ARG A 275 -1.37 23.56 -7.64
C ARG A 275 -2.41 24.62 -7.31
N ILE A 276 -1.95 25.78 -6.87
CA ILE A 276 -2.77 26.99 -6.76
C ILE A 276 -2.32 27.92 -7.88
N THR A 277 -3.26 28.48 -8.63
CA THR A 277 -3.02 29.32 -9.81
C THR A 277 -3.18 30.81 -9.52
N ALA A 278 -4.00 31.18 -8.54
CA ALA A 278 -4.27 32.58 -8.20
C ALA A 278 -4.65 32.75 -6.71
N GLY A 279 -4.53 33.98 -6.21
CA GLY A 279 -4.92 34.39 -4.86
C GLY A 279 -3.81 34.30 -3.82
N ASP A 280 -4.18 34.53 -2.55
CA ASP A 280 -3.29 34.45 -1.40
C ASP A 280 -3.47 33.12 -0.66
N MET A 281 -2.36 32.43 -0.42
CA MET A 281 -2.36 31.14 0.27
C MET A 281 -2.02 31.28 1.75
N ASP A 282 -1.54 32.43 2.20
CA ASP A 282 -1.00 32.63 3.55
C ASP A 282 -2.04 33.24 4.48
N THR A 283 -2.19 32.66 5.68
CA THR A 283 -3.09 33.22 6.71
C THR A 283 -2.43 34.31 7.56
N GLY A 284 -1.10 34.41 7.51
CA GLY A 284 -0.30 35.26 8.40
C GLY A 284 -0.17 34.74 9.84
N VAL A 285 -0.84 33.63 10.20
CA VAL A 285 -0.90 33.13 11.58
C VAL A 285 0.24 32.15 11.85
N VAL A 286 1.11 32.49 12.80
CA VAL A 286 2.17 31.59 13.31
C VAL A 286 1.67 30.87 14.57
N PRO A 287 1.57 29.53 14.59
CA PRO A 287 1.12 28.81 15.78
C PRO A 287 2.19 28.77 16.86
N GLU A 288 1.81 29.22 18.06
CA GLU A 288 2.58 29.09 19.29
C GLU A 288 2.59 27.64 19.80
N ALA A 289 3.74 27.19 20.30
CA ALA A 289 3.86 25.88 20.92
C ALA A 289 2.97 25.75 22.16
N GLY A 290 2.23 24.65 22.25
CA GLY A 290 1.33 24.33 23.36
C GLY A 290 -0.05 25.00 23.32
N ARG A 291 -0.28 25.94 22.39
CA ARG A 291 -1.57 26.65 22.25
C ARG A 291 -2.47 25.97 21.22
N TRP A 292 -3.76 25.82 21.55
CA TRP A 292 -4.77 25.32 20.62
C TRP A 292 -5.20 26.42 19.65
N TYR A 293 -5.32 26.05 18.38
CA TYR A 293 -5.86 26.92 17.33
C TYR A 293 -7.07 26.25 16.71
N ARG A 294 -8.11 27.05 16.46
CA ARG A 294 -9.26 26.67 15.64
C ARG A 294 -8.96 27.01 14.18
N PHE A 295 -9.50 26.22 13.27
CA PHE A 295 -9.46 26.51 11.84
C PHE A 295 -10.84 26.39 11.20
N ARG A 296 -11.03 27.11 10.11
CA ARG A 296 -12.13 26.91 9.16
C ARG A 296 -11.57 26.98 7.76
N ILE A 297 -11.84 25.95 6.98
CA ILE A 297 -11.52 25.86 5.56
C ILE A 297 -12.82 25.74 4.80
N ARG A 298 -13.04 26.58 3.80
CA ARG A 298 -14.11 26.45 2.84
C ARG A 298 -13.51 26.00 1.51
N VAL A 299 -14.06 24.95 0.93
CA VAL A 299 -13.69 24.47 -0.41
C VAL A 299 -14.93 24.35 -1.27
N GLN A 300 -14.90 24.99 -2.44
CA GLN A 300 -16.03 25.09 -3.36
C GLN A 300 -15.58 24.84 -4.80
N ASN A 301 -16.35 24.07 -5.54
CA ASN A 301 -16.22 23.93 -6.98
C ASN A 301 -16.95 25.07 -7.69
N LEU A 302 -16.18 25.91 -8.35
CA LEU A 302 -16.68 26.83 -9.37
C LEU A 302 -16.65 26.13 -10.74
N PRO A 303 -17.37 26.65 -11.76
CA PRO A 303 -17.35 26.07 -13.11
C PRO A 303 -15.92 25.82 -13.62
N ASP A 304 -15.03 26.80 -13.41
CA ASP A 304 -13.68 26.81 -13.97
C ASP A 304 -12.57 26.68 -12.92
N ALA A 305 -12.90 26.64 -11.62
CA ALA A 305 -11.90 26.60 -10.55
C ALA A 305 -12.34 25.78 -9.33
N THR A 306 -11.39 25.39 -8.50
CA THR A 306 -11.63 24.99 -7.12
C THR A 306 -11.22 26.15 -6.24
N TYR A 307 -12.18 26.72 -5.53
CA TYR A 307 -12.03 27.89 -4.70
C TYR A 307 -11.83 27.49 -3.24
N ILE A 308 -10.79 28.04 -2.61
CA ILE A 308 -10.33 27.64 -1.29
C ILE A 308 -10.13 28.89 -0.44
N GLN A 309 -10.82 28.95 0.68
CA GLN A 309 -10.64 30.00 1.68
C GLN A 309 -10.31 29.37 3.03
N ALA A 310 -9.45 30.02 3.82
CA ALA A 310 -9.15 29.56 5.17
C ALA A 310 -8.94 30.69 6.16
N ARG A 311 -9.30 30.40 7.42
CA ARG A 311 -8.98 31.21 8.58
C ARG A 311 -8.54 30.32 9.73
N VAL A 312 -7.60 30.84 10.52
CA VAL A 312 -7.01 30.20 11.70
C VAL A 312 -6.93 31.25 12.80
N TRP A 313 -7.26 30.86 14.03
CA TRP A 313 -7.19 31.75 15.18
C TRP A 313 -6.97 30.94 16.46
N PRO A 314 -6.35 31.54 17.48
CA PRO A 314 -6.27 30.89 18.78
C PRO A 314 -7.66 30.54 19.34
N GLU A 315 -7.79 29.38 19.97
CA GLU A 315 -9.08 28.91 20.50
C GLU A 315 -9.69 29.87 21.54
N ASP A 316 -8.85 30.59 22.27
CA ASP A 316 -9.21 31.58 23.28
C ASP A 316 -9.52 32.98 22.70
N GLU A 317 -9.47 33.14 21.38
CA GLU A 317 -9.79 34.37 20.66
C GLU A 317 -11.04 34.24 19.77
N ALA A 318 -11.58 35.38 19.35
CA ALA A 318 -12.74 35.41 18.46
C ALA A 318 -12.37 34.99 17.03
N GLU A 319 -13.25 34.25 16.36
CA GLU A 319 -13.09 33.88 14.95
C GLU A 319 -12.99 35.13 14.06
N PRO A 320 -11.94 35.25 13.21
CA PRO A 320 -11.79 36.38 12.31
C PRO A 320 -12.96 36.51 11.34
N ALA A 321 -13.45 37.75 11.15
CA ALA A 321 -14.55 38.03 10.23
C ALA A 321 -14.13 37.81 8.76
N GLU A 322 -12.94 38.26 8.40
CA GLU A 322 -12.37 38.13 7.05
C GLU A 322 -11.65 36.80 6.86
N TRP A 323 -11.65 36.31 5.62
CA TRP A 323 -10.82 35.18 5.22
C TRP A 323 -9.36 35.62 5.14
N GLN A 324 -8.47 34.86 5.76
CA GLN A 324 -7.05 35.20 5.80
C GLN A 324 -6.32 34.66 4.57
N ALA A 325 -6.61 33.42 4.17
CA ALA A 325 -6.19 32.85 2.89
C ALA A 325 -7.39 32.72 1.96
N ASP A 326 -7.19 33.01 0.67
CA ASP A 326 -8.23 33.12 -0.36
C ASP A 326 -7.59 32.88 -1.75
N CYS A 327 -7.78 31.67 -2.30
CA CYS A 327 -7.05 31.23 -3.47
C CYS A 327 -7.82 30.23 -4.36
N LEU A 328 -7.30 30.02 -5.58
CA LEU A 328 -7.95 29.23 -6.63
C LEU A 328 -6.98 28.20 -7.25
N ASP A 329 -7.48 27.00 -7.58
CA ASP A 329 -6.88 26.12 -8.60
C ASP A 329 -7.78 26.12 -9.85
N GLU A 330 -7.36 26.81 -10.89
CA GLU A 330 -8.11 26.96 -12.15
C GLU A 330 -7.79 25.86 -13.18
N ARG A 331 -6.95 24.90 -12.83
CA ARG A 331 -6.50 23.88 -13.80
C ARG A 331 -7.60 22.87 -14.12
N PRO A 332 -7.57 22.25 -15.31
CA PRO A 332 -8.46 21.15 -15.63
C PRO A 332 -8.31 19.95 -14.67
N GLU A 333 -7.08 19.66 -14.23
CA GLU A 333 -6.74 18.51 -13.38
C GLU A 333 -6.96 18.76 -11.88
N ARG A 334 -7.51 19.92 -11.49
CA ARG A 334 -7.78 20.29 -10.10
C ARG A 334 -8.62 19.24 -9.36
N LEU A 335 -8.44 19.16 -8.05
CA LEU A 335 -9.27 18.31 -7.20
C LEU A 335 -10.65 18.94 -7.02
N ARG A 336 -11.71 18.15 -7.20
CA ARG A 336 -13.12 18.60 -7.11
C ARG A 336 -13.92 17.92 -6.00
N ALA A 337 -13.38 16.85 -5.44
CA ALA A 337 -14.00 16.10 -4.37
C ALA A 337 -12.91 15.31 -3.63
N GLY A 338 -13.17 14.96 -2.39
CA GLY A 338 -12.33 14.08 -1.61
C GLY A 338 -12.53 14.27 -0.12
N THR A 339 -11.84 13.42 0.63
CA THR A 339 -11.97 13.36 2.08
C THR A 339 -11.08 14.39 2.78
N ILE A 340 -11.13 14.39 4.10
CA ILE A 340 -10.30 15.18 5.01
C ILE A 340 -9.29 14.30 5.76
N GLY A 341 -8.32 14.95 6.39
CA GLY A 341 -7.29 14.25 7.15
C GLY A 341 -6.42 15.19 7.99
N ALA A 342 -5.44 14.59 8.66
CA ALA A 342 -4.44 15.30 9.45
C ALA A 342 -3.03 15.05 8.91
N TRP A 343 -2.14 16.02 9.13
CA TRP A 343 -0.76 16.01 8.66
C TRP A 343 0.20 16.44 9.76
N GLY A 344 1.30 15.70 9.91
CA GLY A 344 2.38 16.00 10.84
C GLY A 344 3.76 15.78 10.19
N LEU A 345 4.75 16.55 10.66
CA LEU A 345 6.14 16.45 10.22
C LEU A 345 7.07 16.90 11.36
N ASP A 346 8.32 16.44 11.36
CA ASP A 346 9.41 16.89 12.23
C ASP A 346 9.08 16.72 13.74
N GLU A 347 9.70 17.51 14.60
CA GLU A 347 9.73 17.38 16.07
C GLU A 347 8.36 17.65 16.72
N GLY A 348 8.11 17.04 17.87
CA GLY A 348 6.99 17.34 18.74
C GLY A 348 5.72 16.51 18.48
N HIS A 349 4.82 16.57 19.45
CA HIS A 349 3.46 16.05 19.37
C HIS A 349 2.55 17.01 18.60
N LYS A 350 1.68 16.46 17.76
CA LYS A 350 0.66 17.21 17.02
C LYS A 350 -0.69 16.60 17.30
N ALA A 351 -1.54 17.38 17.95
CA ALA A 351 -2.87 17.00 18.37
C ALA A 351 -3.92 17.64 17.46
N PHE A 352 -5.00 16.90 17.20
CA PHE A 352 -6.12 17.26 16.35
C PHE A 352 -7.42 16.83 17.00
N ASP A 353 -8.43 17.67 16.92
CA ASP A 353 -9.66 17.46 17.68
C ASP A 353 -10.83 18.25 17.07
N ASP A 354 -12.07 17.95 17.49
CA ASP A 354 -13.32 18.59 17.06
C ASP A 354 -13.52 18.68 15.54
N PHE A 355 -13.19 17.64 14.78
CA PHE A 355 -13.33 17.65 13.33
C PHE A 355 -14.80 17.64 12.91
N GLN A 356 -15.18 18.65 12.10
CA GLN A 356 -16.52 18.71 11.51
C GLN A 356 -16.44 19.05 10.02
N VAL A 357 -17.22 18.33 9.22
CA VAL A 357 -17.39 18.60 7.80
C VAL A 357 -18.86 18.89 7.54
N ARG A 358 -19.18 20.06 6.98
CA ARG A 358 -20.56 20.48 6.69
C ARG A 358 -20.72 20.88 5.22
N PRO A 359 -21.76 20.43 4.51
CA PRO A 359 -22.01 20.84 3.13
C PRO A 359 -22.30 22.35 3.05
N LEU A 360 -21.79 23.01 2.01
CA LEU A 360 -22.09 24.42 1.73
C LEU A 360 -23.55 24.65 1.34
N ALA A 361 -24.20 23.65 0.76
CA ALA A 361 -25.63 23.68 0.46
C ALA A 361 -26.52 23.63 1.72
N GLY A 362 -25.93 23.43 2.90
CA GLY A 362 -26.63 23.12 4.13
C GLY A 362 -27.04 21.64 4.22
N GLY A 363 -27.66 21.26 5.33
CA GLY A 363 -28.09 19.89 5.61
C GLY A 363 -27.35 19.25 6.78
N ALA A 364 -27.43 17.92 6.87
CA ALA A 364 -26.74 17.15 7.90
C ALA A 364 -25.21 17.27 7.73
N PRO A 365 -24.44 17.27 8.83
CA PRO A 365 -22.99 17.21 8.74
C PRO A 365 -22.56 15.91 8.05
N LEU A 366 -21.50 16.00 7.23
CA LEU A 366 -20.86 14.86 6.57
C LEU A 366 -19.97 14.09 7.55
N LEU A 367 -19.42 14.78 8.56
CA LEU A 367 -18.63 14.22 9.64
C LEU A 367 -18.75 15.10 10.89
N GLU A 368 -18.89 14.47 12.05
CA GLU A 368 -18.66 15.05 13.38
C GLU A 368 -17.82 14.04 14.17
N GLU A 369 -16.57 14.38 14.45
CA GLU A 369 -15.60 13.52 15.14
C GLU A 369 -14.89 14.34 16.21
N ASP A 370 -15.19 14.04 17.48
CA ASP A 370 -14.58 14.63 18.68
C ASP A 370 -13.50 13.72 19.29
N PHE A 371 -13.24 12.56 18.68
CA PHE A 371 -12.30 11.54 19.16
C PHE A 371 -12.56 11.02 20.58
N GLU A 372 -13.73 11.30 21.16
CA GLU A 372 -14.11 10.83 22.48
C GLU A 372 -14.62 9.38 22.44
N GLY A 373 -14.31 8.62 23.49
CA GLY A 373 -14.72 7.22 23.64
C GLY A 373 -13.90 6.21 22.83
N TRP A 374 -12.97 6.64 21.99
CA TRP A 374 -12.06 5.75 21.29
C TRP A 374 -10.99 5.13 22.21
N GLU A 375 -10.52 3.93 21.87
CA GLU A 375 -9.42 3.28 22.60
C GLU A 375 -8.12 4.10 22.50
N ARG A 376 -7.59 4.53 23.64
CA ARG A 376 -6.30 5.24 23.71
C ARG A 376 -5.16 4.38 23.18
N GLY A 377 -4.25 5.00 22.43
CA GLY A 377 -3.11 4.34 21.80
C GLY A 377 -3.46 3.57 20.52
N ARG A 378 -4.70 3.63 20.05
CA ARG A 378 -5.14 3.05 18.78
C ARG A 378 -5.54 4.13 17.78
N ARG A 379 -5.41 3.82 16.50
CA ARG A 379 -6.00 4.63 15.44
C ARG A 379 -7.52 4.36 15.40
N PRO A 380 -8.35 5.41 15.36
CA PRO A 380 -9.80 5.25 15.20
C PRO A 380 -10.17 4.43 13.96
N ALA A 381 -11.27 3.68 14.04
CA ALA A 381 -11.83 3.02 12.87
C ALA A 381 -12.33 4.08 11.87
N GLY A 382 -12.25 3.79 10.56
CA GLY A 382 -12.58 4.78 9.53
C GLY A 382 -11.44 5.75 9.19
N TRP A 383 -10.25 5.61 9.82
CA TRP A 383 -9.07 6.43 9.55
C TRP A 383 -7.89 5.58 9.05
N LEU A 384 -7.23 6.04 7.98
CA LEU A 384 -6.13 5.36 7.32
C LEU A 384 -4.86 6.21 7.36
N ALA A 385 -3.79 5.68 7.97
CA ALA A 385 -2.50 6.35 8.04
C ALA A 385 -1.54 5.87 6.95
N TYR A 386 -0.83 6.80 6.31
CA TYR A 386 0.19 6.46 5.32
C TYR A 386 1.41 5.80 5.97
N GLY A 387 1.93 4.75 5.33
CA GLY A 387 3.09 4.03 5.81
C GLY A 387 2.82 3.05 6.95
N MET A 388 1.54 2.75 7.19
CA MET A 388 1.08 1.79 8.18
C MET A 388 0.32 0.65 7.49
N ASN A 389 0.62 -0.59 7.90
CA ASN A 389 -0.13 -1.77 7.46
C ASN A 389 -1.42 -1.99 8.23
N ALA A 390 -1.43 -1.59 9.51
CA ALA A 390 -2.55 -1.85 10.41
C ALA A 390 -3.81 -1.15 9.91
N GLY A 391 -4.88 -1.94 9.72
CA GLY A 391 -6.20 -1.47 9.30
C GLY A 391 -6.47 -1.62 7.81
N ASN A 392 -5.46 -1.90 6.99
CA ASN A 392 -5.60 -1.96 5.53
C ASN A 392 -6.50 -3.12 5.10
N VAL A 393 -6.36 -4.29 5.73
CA VAL A 393 -7.21 -5.45 5.42
C VAL A 393 -8.62 -5.22 5.93
N ALA A 394 -8.76 -4.74 7.17
CA ALA A 394 -10.06 -4.45 7.76
C ALA A 394 -10.86 -3.47 6.88
N GLN A 395 -10.19 -2.45 6.34
CA GLN A 395 -10.76 -1.51 5.40
C GLN A 395 -11.14 -2.18 4.07
N ALA A 396 -10.22 -2.94 3.48
CA ALA A 396 -10.41 -3.52 2.15
C ALA A 396 -11.66 -4.40 2.06
N VAL A 397 -12.02 -5.09 3.15
CA VAL A 397 -13.14 -6.03 3.19
C VAL A 397 -14.38 -5.50 3.91
N ALA A 398 -14.37 -4.22 4.35
CA ALA A 398 -15.43 -3.67 5.19
C ALA A 398 -16.83 -3.71 4.54
N GLU A 399 -16.89 -3.61 3.22
CA GLU A 399 -18.14 -3.59 2.45
C GLU A 399 -18.54 -4.95 1.88
N VAL A 400 -17.71 -5.99 2.09
CA VAL A 400 -17.94 -7.31 1.54
C VAL A 400 -18.99 -8.03 2.38
N PRO A 401 -20.14 -8.45 1.79
CA PRO A 401 -21.13 -9.25 2.50
C PRO A 401 -20.53 -10.59 2.93
N ALA A 402 -20.83 -11.01 4.16
CA ALA A 402 -20.23 -12.20 4.76
C ALA A 402 -20.59 -13.51 4.03
N GLU A 403 -21.68 -13.52 3.26
CA GLU A 403 -22.13 -14.66 2.47
C GLU A 403 -21.51 -14.75 1.07
N ASP A 404 -20.84 -13.69 0.60
CA ASP A 404 -20.21 -13.68 -0.70
C ASP A 404 -18.76 -14.18 -0.64
N ILE A 405 -18.30 -14.75 -1.76
CA ILE A 405 -16.91 -15.21 -1.87
C ILE A 405 -15.97 -14.01 -1.98
N CYS A 406 -14.95 -13.97 -1.12
CA CYS A 406 -13.94 -12.92 -1.07
C CYS A 406 -12.51 -13.46 -1.29
N LEU A 407 -11.85 -12.96 -2.33
CA LEU A 407 -10.43 -13.16 -2.59
C LEU A 407 -9.65 -11.91 -2.18
N LEU A 408 -8.69 -12.03 -1.29
CA LEU A 408 -7.86 -10.91 -0.81
C LEU A 408 -6.46 -10.96 -1.42
N LEU A 409 -6.06 -9.87 -2.07
CA LEU A 409 -4.68 -9.60 -2.46
C LEU A 409 -4.00 -8.81 -1.34
N ALA A 410 -3.02 -9.42 -0.67
CA ALA A 410 -2.25 -8.77 0.37
C ALA A 410 -0.82 -9.27 0.29
N HIS A 411 0.12 -8.38 0.02
CA HIS A 411 1.46 -8.75 -0.39
C HIS A 411 2.19 -9.60 0.65
N SER A 412 2.11 -9.22 1.93
CA SER A 412 2.77 -9.97 3.01
C SER A 412 1.83 -11.02 3.61
N PRO A 413 2.29 -12.27 3.78
CA PRO A 413 1.49 -13.29 4.47
C PRO A 413 1.17 -12.92 5.91
N ASP A 414 1.93 -12.02 6.55
CA ASP A 414 1.67 -11.58 7.92
C ASP A 414 0.31 -10.88 8.08
N GLN A 415 -0.22 -10.29 6.99
CA GLN A 415 -1.53 -9.64 6.96
C GLN A 415 -2.70 -10.64 7.15
N VAL A 416 -2.46 -11.95 7.07
CA VAL A 416 -3.47 -12.99 7.37
C VAL A 416 -4.00 -12.89 8.80
N ARG A 417 -3.17 -12.37 9.73
CA ARG A 417 -3.57 -12.13 11.12
C ARG A 417 -4.71 -11.11 11.21
N GLU A 418 -4.72 -10.13 10.31
CA GLU A 418 -5.80 -9.14 10.25
C GLU A 418 -7.00 -9.68 9.46
N ALA A 419 -6.77 -10.49 8.42
CA ALA A 419 -7.82 -11.09 7.59
C ALA A 419 -8.71 -12.10 8.34
N GLN A 420 -8.13 -12.81 9.32
CA GLN A 420 -8.81 -13.86 10.06
C GLN A 420 -10.13 -13.38 10.68
N GLY A 421 -11.22 -14.12 10.44
CA GLY A 421 -12.55 -13.80 10.97
C GLY A 421 -13.24 -12.61 10.31
N ARG A 422 -12.78 -12.17 9.13
CA ARG A 422 -13.38 -11.05 8.35
C ARG A 422 -14.04 -11.49 7.04
N GLY A 423 -14.42 -12.76 6.93
CA GLY A 423 -15.08 -13.28 5.72
C GLY A 423 -14.17 -13.33 4.49
N VAL A 424 -12.87 -13.53 4.68
CA VAL A 424 -11.92 -13.75 3.58
C VAL A 424 -11.78 -15.24 3.34
N ASP A 425 -12.23 -15.73 2.18
CA ASP A 425 -12.15 -17.15 1.82
C ASP A 425 -10.75 -17.57 1.39
N LEU A 426 -10.09 -16.72 0.61
CA LEU A 426 -8.74 -16.96 0.08
C LEU A 426 -7.92 -15.67 0.06
N MET A 427 -6.81 -15.66 0.79
CA MET A 427 -5.78 -14.63 0.76
C MET A 427 -4.60 -15.10 -0.09
N LEU A 428 -4.17 -14.26 -1.02
CA LEU A 428 -3.06 -14.47 -1.92
C LEU A 428 -1.92 -13.50 -1.59
N ALA A 429 -0.76 -14.06 -1.29
CA ALA A 429 0.40 -13.33 -0.82
C ALA A 429 1.70 -13.74 -1.54
N GLY A 430 2.68 -12.85 -1.48
CA GLY A 430 4.05 -13.05 -1.93
C GLY A 430 5.04 -12.72 -0.82
N HIS A 431 5.94 -11.75 -1.07
CA HIS A 431 6.88 -11.15 -0.11
C HIS A 431 8.05 -12.03 0.33
N THR A 432 7.79 -13.33 0.51
CA THR A 432 8.78 -14.27 1.06
C THR A 432 9.79 -14.76 0.03
N HIS A 433 9.46 -14.62 -1.26
CA HIS A 433 10.17 -15.23 -2.38
C HIS A 433 10.40 -16.75 -2.24
N GLY A 434 9.59 -17.45 -1.44
CA GLY A 434 9.85 -18.85 -1.08
C GLY A 434 11.08 -19.07 -0.18
N GLY A 435 11.70 -17.98 0.26
CA GLY A 435 12.98 -17.91 0.94
C GLY A 435 14.16 -17.54 0.04
N GLN A 436 13.95 -17.47 -1.28
CA GLN A 436 14.95 -17.24 -2.34
C GLN A 436 16.10 -18.28 -2.39
N VAL A 437 16.75 -18.56 -1.27
CA VAL A 437 17.75 -19.61 -1.07
C VAL A 437 17.24 -20.60 -0.01
N ARG A 438 17.14 -21.86 -0.40
CA ARG A 438 16.73 -22.96 0.46
C ARG A 438 17.86 -23.97 0.58
N LEU A 439 18.13 -24.42 1.80
CA LEU A 439 19.11 -25.46 2.07
C LEU A 439 18.41 -26.82 2.21
N PRO A 440 19.05 -27.93 1.78
CA PRO A 440 18.53 -29.27 2.04
C PRO A 440 18.25 -29.45 3.53
N LEU A 441 17.11 -30.07 3.86
CA LEU A 441 16.62 -30.34 5.23
C LEU A 441 16.24 -29.11 6.07
N LEU A 442 16.92 -27.98 5.92
CA LEU A 442 16.66 -26.75 6.69
C LEU A 442 15.57 -25.87 6.06
N GLY A 443 15.36 -25.98 4.75
CA GLY A 443 14.38 -25.16 4.03
C GLY A 443 14.86 -23.72 3.82
N ALA A 444 13.93 -22.77 3.87
CA ALA A 444 14.22 -21.35 3.63
C ALA A 444 15.10 -20.76 4.74
N VAL A 445 16.19 -20.10 4.34
CA VAL A 445 17.14 -19.49 5.29
C VAL A 445 16.62 -18.14 5.82
N VAL A 446 15.99 -17.35 4.95
CA VAL A 446 15.40 -16.03 5.27
C VAL A 446 14.07 -15.94 4.54
N THR A 447 13.00 -15.57 5.23
CA THR A 447 11.65 -15.53 4.61
C THR A 447 10.96 -14.18 4.67
N GLY A 448 11.41 -13.24 5.50
CA GLY A 448 10.76 -11.92 5.60
C GLY A 448 9.36 -11.93 6.23
N THR A 449 8.89 -13.06 6.78
CA THR A 449 7.60 -13.18 7.47
C THR A 449 7.77 -13.51 8.95
N GLN A 450 6.88 -12.97 9.77
CA GLN A 450 6.78 -13.25 11.21
C GLN A 450 5.94 -14.50 11.53
N LEU A 451 5.31 -15.14 10.53
CA LEU A 451 4.59 -16.42 10.71
C LEU A 451 5.54 -17.62 10.83
N GLY A 452 6.81 -17.43 10.47
CA GLY A 452 7.87 -18.44 10.53
C GLY A 452 8.09 -19.18 9.20
N PRO A 453 9.20 -19.95 9.07
CA PRO A 453 9.68 -20.45 7.79
C PRO A 453 8.76 -21.44 7.06
N ARG A 454 7.81 -22.06 7.78
CA ARG A 454 6.84 -22.98 7.19
C ARG A 454 5.89 -22.28 6.20
N TYR A 455 5.67 -20.98 6.37
CA TYR A 455 4.82 -20.15 5.50
C TYR A 455 5.61 -19.48 4.38
N ALA A 456 6.81 -19.97 4.07
CA ALA A 456 7.62 -19.41 2.99
C ALA A 456 6.95 -19.58 1.62
N ASN A 457 6.22 -20.65 1.37
CA ASN A 457 5.43 -20.84 0.14
C ASN A 457 4.45 -22.01 0.31
N GLY A 458 3.37 -22.01 -0.46
CA GLY A 458 2.37 -23.09 -0.49
C GLY A 458 0.98 -22.64 -0.05
N LEU A 459 0.05 -23.60 -0.02
CA LEU A 459 -1.33 -23.42 0.43
C LEU A 459 -1.48 -23.86 1.89
N PHE A 460 -2.10 -23.01 2.70
CA PHE A 460 -2.28 -23.23 4.14
C PHE A 460 -3.69 -22.88 4.57
N ARG A 461 -4.18 -23.60 5.59
CA ARG A 461 -5.39 -23.21 6.32
C ARG A 461 -5.00 -22.29 7.48
N TRP A 462 -5.58 -21.09 7.54
CA TRP A 462 -5.46 -20.17 8.66
C TRP A 462 -6.84 -19.80 9.20
N GLY A 463 -7.30 -20.53 10.23
CA GLY A 463 -8.66 -20.37 10.72
C GLY A 463 -9.68 -20.69 9.62
N ASP A 464 -10.53 -19.69 9.31
CA ASP A 464 -11.56 -19.70 8.29
C ASP A 464 -11.06 -19.25 6.89
N THR A 465 -9.84 -18.73 6.78
CA THR A 465 -9.21 -18.28 5.52
C THR A 465 -8.20 -19.28 4.94
N TRP A 466 -8.21 -19.48 3.62
CA TRP A 466 -7.09 -20.10 2.91
C TRP A 466 -6.00 -19.06 2.68
N LEU A 467 -4.75 -19.38 2.99
CA LEU A 467 -3.60 -18.54 2.69
C LEU A 467 -2.75 -19.26 1.65
N TYR A 468 -2.55 -18.62 0.50
CA TYR A 468 -1.59 -19.08 -0.49
C TYR A 468 -0.42 -18.10 -0.60
N VAL A 469 0.80 -18.62 -0.41
CA VAL A 469 2.04 -17.83 -0.52
C VAL A 469 2.82 -18.32 -1.73
N THR A 470 2.95 -17.47 -2.76
CA THR A 470 3.73 -17.79 -3.96
C THR A 470 5.23 -17.57 -3.72
N ARG A 471 6.10 -18.30 -4.45
CA ARG A 471 7.54 -18.00 -4.49
C ARG A 471 7.88 -16.74 -5.29
N GLY A 472 6.92 -16.19 -6.03
CA GLY A 472 7.08 -15.05 -6.91
C GLY A 472 7.99 -15.33 -8.12
N ILE A 473 8.03 -14.39 -9.07
CA ILE A 473 8.83 -14.57 -10.31
C ILE A 473 10.23 -13.92 -10.22
N GLY A 474 10.38 -12.90 -9.37
CA GLY A 474 11.56 -12.04 -9.33
C GLY A 474 12.63 -12.44 -8.31
N THR A 475 13.59 -11.57 -8.08
CA THR A 475 14.58 -11.72 -7.00
C THR A 475 14.77 -10.39 -6.30
N ARG A 476 14.87 -10.41 -4.97
CA ARG A 476 15.14 -9.21 -4.18
C ARG A 476 16.61 -9.15 -3.79
N GLY A 477 17.22 -7.99 -3.97
CA GLY A 477 18.64 -7.78 -3.69
C GLY A 477 19.55 -8.54 -4.67
N LEU A 478 20.14 -9.64 -4.22
CA LEU A 478 21.03 -10.45 -5.07
C LEU A 478 20.22 -11.31 -6.04
N PRO A 479 20.61 -11.40 -7.33
CA PRO A 479 19.93 -12.18 -8.34
C PRO A 479 20.26 -13.68 -8.20
N VAL A 480 19.90 -14.28 -7.07
CA VAL A 480 20.20 -15.66 -6.71
C VAL A 480 18.91 -16.37 -6.35
N ARG A 481 18.69 -17.58 -6.85
CA ARG A 481 17.67 -18.52 -6.36
C ARG A 481 18.28 -19.90 -6.25
N PHE A 482 18.06 -20.62 -5.14
CA PHE A 482 18.59 -21.98 -4.98
C PHE A 482 17.59 -22.88 -4.26
N LEU A 483 17.27 -24.02 -4.90
CA LEU A 483 16.18 -24.91 -4.51
C LEU A 483 14.82 -24.20 -4.32
N CYS A 484 14.61 -23.09 -5.03
CA CYS A 484 13.44 -22.22 -4.97
C CYS A 484 13.20 -21.52 -6.33
N PRO A 485 12.86 -22.28 -7.40
CA PRO A 485 12.68 -21.70 -8.72
C PRO A 485 11.54 -20.66 -8.72
N PRO A 486 11.56 -19.66 -9.62
CA PRO A 486 10.47 -18.72 -9.79
C PRO A 486 9.17 -19.40 -10.21
N GLU A 487 8.03 -18.84 -9.79
CA GLU A 487 6.72 -19.48 -9.88
C GLU A 487 5.67 -18.58 -10.54
N ILE A 488 4.96 -19.13 -11.53
CA ILE A 488 3.62 -18.68 -11.93
C ILE A 488 2.64 -19.65 -11.29
N THR A 489 1.69 -19.14 -10.51
CA THR A 489 0.67 -20.01 -9.92
C THR A 489 -0.60 -19.97 -10.75
N LEU A 490 -1.12 -21.15 -11.10
CA LEU A 490 -2.48 -21.35 -11.60
C LEU A 490 -3.35 -21.89 -10.48
N LEU A 491 -4.19 -21.04 -9.90
CA LEU A 491 -5.20 -21.42 -8.92
C LEU A 491 -6.47 -21.87 -9.65
N ILE A 492 -7.07 -22.96 -9.18
CA ILE A 492 -8.38 -23.43 -9.63
C ILE A 492 -9.28 -23.50 -8.40
N LEU A 493 -10.35 -22.71 -8.39
CA LEU A 493 -11.33 -22.78 -7.30
C LEU A 493 -12.18 -24.04 -7.44
N GLU A 494 -12.39 -24.75 -6.34
CA GLU A 494 -13.23 -25.94 -6.30
C GLU A 494 -14.22 -25.85 -5.15
N ALA A 495 -15.41 -26.44 -5.31
CA ALA A 495 -16.37 -26.54 -4.22
C ALA A 495 -15.75 -27.32 -3.05
N GLY A 496 -15.55 -26.63 -1.92
CA GLY A 496 -15.18 -27.22 -0.65
C GLY A 496 -16.40 -27.88 0.00
N GLY A 497 -16.22 -29.11 0.48
CA GLY A 497 -17.26 -29.87 1.19
C GLY A 497 -17.52 -29.41 2.61
#